data_AF-A0A924N3A4-F1
#
_entry.id   AF-A0A924N3A4-F1
#
_cell.length_a   1.000
_cell.length_b   1.000
_cell.length_c   1.000
_cell.angle_alpha   90.00
_cell.angle_beta   90.00
_cell.angle_gamma   90.00
#
_symmetry.space_group_name_H-M   'P 1'
#
loop_
_entity.id
_entity.type
_entity.pdbx_description
1 polymer ?
#
loop_
_entity_poly.entity_id
_entity_poly.type
_entity_poly.pdbx_seq_one_letter_code
_entity_poly.pdbx_strand_id
1 'polypeptide(L)' 'TLYYAGRACEALRNSGLMANFTGVDTGHPFWIATARKDGGDRLFKGAGDPPVIDDDVREDYWRDVRGLPDPDVAG' A
#
# COMPACT_ATOMS: atom_id res chain seq x y z
N THR A 1 9.60 12.60 -4.84
CA THR A 1 10.05 11.43 -4.07
C THR A 1 9.11 11.21 -2.91
N LEU A 2 8.71 9.97 -2.67
CA LEU A 2 7.93 9.52 -1.52
C LEU A 2 8.89 8.93 -0.48
N TYR A 3 8.68 9.22 0.79
CA TYR A 3 9.47 8.64 1.88
C TYR A 3 8.56 7.81 2.79
N TYR A 4 8.92 6.54 3.02
CA TYR A 4 8.16 5.63 3.88
C TYR A 4 9.09 4.61 4.54
N ALA A 5 8.97 4.41 5.85
CA ALA A 5 9.75 3.44 6.61
C ALA A 5 11.27 3.49 6.30
N GLY A 6 11.83 4.70 6.21
CA GLY A 6 13.25 4.92 5.88
C GLY A 6 13.62 4.69 4.40
N ARG A 7 12.67 4.34 3.54
CA ARG A 7 12.89 4.16 2.10
C ARG A 7 12.52 5.42 1.33
N ALA A 8 13.31 5.74 0.32
CA ALA A 8 12.98 6.73 -0.69
C ALA A 8 12.48 6.04 -1.97
N CYS A 9 11.34 6.50 -2.48
CA CYS A 9 10.75 5.99 -3.70
C CYS A 9 10.54 7.13 -4.71
N GLU A 10 10.93 6.91 -5.96
CA GLU A 10 10.72 7.86 -7.05
C GLU A 10 9.62 7.41 -8.00
N ALA A 11 8.82 8.37 -8.47
CA ALA A 11 7.69 8.08 -9.33
C ALA A 11 8.18 7.59 -10.69
N LEU A 12 7.69 6.43 -11.11
CA LEU A 12 7.87 5.92 -12.46
C LEU A 12 6.81 6.51 -13.37
N ARG A 13 7.24 7.33 -14.32
CA ARG A 13 6.37 7.89 -15.36
C ARG A 13 6.68 7.20 -16.68
N ASN A 14 5.65 6.69 -17.36
CA ASN A 14 5.78 6.06 -18.68
C ASN A 14 6.81 4.92 -18.76
N SER A 15 7.02 4.18 -17.65
CA SER A 15 8.05 3.13 -17.56
C SER A 15 7.69 1.84 -18.30
N GLY A 16 6.42 1.64 -18.67
CA GLY A 16 5.93 0.37 -19.20
C GLY A 16 5.89 -0.76 -18.16
N LEU A 17 6.23 -0.47 -16.90
CA LEU A 17 6.20 -1.43 -15.81
C LEU A 17 4.81 -1.49 -15.16
N MET A 18 4.50 -2.64 -14.57
CA MET A 18 3.38 -2.85 -13.65
C MET A 18 3.68 -2.23 -12.27
N ALA A 19 4.14 -0.97 -12.27
CA ALA A 19 4.59 -0.24 -11.08
C ALA A 19 4.51 1.27 -11.33
N ASN A 20 4.29 2.03 -10.27
CA ASN A 20 4.22 3.50 -10.33
C ASN A 20 5.34 4.18 -9.52
N PHE A 21 6.14 3.44 -8.77
CA PHE A 21 7.34 3.91 -8.08
C PHE A 21 8.50 2.93 -8.20
N THR A 22 9.73 3.41 -8.00
CA THR A 22 10.94 2.59 -7.83
C THR A 22 11.69 3.00 -6.57
N GLY A 23 12.23 2.04 -5.83
CA GLY A 23 13.09 2.32 -4.69
C GLY A 23 14.42 2.91 -5.14
N VAL A 24 14.81 4.06 -4.59
CA VAL A 24 16.03 4.77 -5.00
C VAL A 24 17.29 3.93 -4.79
N ASP A 25 17.38 3.23 -3.67
CA ASP A 25 18.59 2.48 -3.31
C ASP A 25 18.69 1.10 -3.98
N THR A 26 17.56 0.50 -4.34
CA THR A 26 17.50 -0.90 -4.80
C THR A 26 17.03 -1.06 -6.24
N GLY A 27 16.41 -0.04 -6.83
CA GLY A 27 15.71 -0.13 -8.10
C GLY A 27 14.45 -1.00 -8.06
N HIS A 28 13.99 -1.43 -6.87
CA HIS A 28 12.84 -2.32 -6.75
C HIS A 28 11.56 -1.60 -7.19
N PRO A 29 10.76 -2.18 -8.11
CA PRO A 29 9.52 -1.57 -8.56
C PRO A 29 8.41 -1.76 -7.52
N PHE A 30 7.68 -0.68 -7.22
CA PHE A 30 6.56 -0.68 -6.28
C PHE A 30 5.26 -0.25 -6.97
N TRP A 31 4.16 -0.86 -6.54
CA TRP A 31 2.83 -0.29 -6.68
C TRP A 31 2.42 0.35 -5.36
N ILE A 32 2.28 1.67 -5.36
CA ILE A 32 1.89 2.46 -4.20
C ILE A 32 0.59 3.18 -4.52
N ALA A 33 -0.48 2.89 -3.79
CA ALA A 33 -1.77 3.50 -3.97
C ALA A 33 -2.24 4.14 -2.67
N THR A 34 -3.10 5.16 -2.78
CA THR A 34 -3.87 5.64 -1.63
C THR A 34 -4.78 4.50 -1.16
N ALA A 35 -4.71 4.19 0.13
CA ALA A 35 -5.57 3.20 0.76
C ALA A 35 -7.05 3.56 0.55
N ARG A 36 -7.87 2.56 0.18
CA ARG A 36 -9.30 2.78 -0.11
C ARG A 36 -10.20 2.13 0.91
N LYS A 37 -11.32 2.79 1.21
CA LYS A 37 -12.39 2.25 2.06
C LYS A 37 -12.96 0.92 1.55
N ASP A 38 -13.01 0.73 0.23
CA ASP A 38 -13.48 -0.52 -0.40
C ASP A 38 -12.37 -1.56 -0.58
N GLY A 39 -11.09 -1.17 -0.56
CA GLY A 39 -9.93 -2.07 -0.62
C GLY A 39 -9.56 -2.46 -2.05
N GLY A 40 -10.07 -1.69 -3.02
CA GLY A 40 -9.72 -1.78 -4.43
C GLY A 40 -8.47 -0.98 -4.77
N ASP A 41 -7.47 -0.95 -3.90
CA ASP A 41 -6.20 -0.21 -4.04
C ASP A 41 -5.07 -1.04 -4.67
N ARG A 42 -5.32 -2.31 -4.95
CA ARG A 42 -4.43 -3.20 -5.70
C ARG A 42 -4.24 -2.75 -7.16
N LEU A 43 -3.08 -3.09 -7.74
CA LEU A 43 -2.78 -2.85 -9.16
C LEU A 43 -3.82 -3.50 -10.09
N PHE A 44 -4.15 -4.77 -9.82
CA PHE A 44 -5.24 -5.48 -10.49
C PHE A 44 -6.31 -5.88 -9.48
N LYS A 45 -7.56 -5.73 -9.88
CA LYS A 45 -8.71 -6.13 -9.06
C LYS A 45 -8.60 -7.62 -8.72
N GLY A 46 -8.53 -7.92 -7.42
CA GLY A 46 -8.51 -9.29 -6.91
C GLY A 46 -7.19 -10.05 -7.09
N ALA A 47 -6.09 -9.39 -7.49
CA ALA A 47 -4.80 -10.05 -7.62
C ALA A 47 -4.05 -10.15 -6.28
N GLY A 48 -3.36 -11.27 -6.06
CA GLY A 48 -2.51 -11.49 -4.90
C GLY A 48 -3.25 -11.63 -3.58
N ASP A 49 -2.47 -11.83 -2.52
CA ASP A 49 -3.00 -11.88 -1.16
C ASP A 49 -3.54 -10.51 -0.71
N PRO A 50 -4.37 -10.45 0.35
CA PRO A 50 -4.67 -9.21 1.05
C PRO A 50 -3.37 -8.47 1.43
N PRO A 51 -3.35 -7.13 1.37
CA PRO A 51 -2.21 -6.37 1.87
C PRO A 51 -2.04 -6.66 3.37
N VAL A 52 -0.79 -6.92 3.77
CA VAL A 52 -0.42 -6.90 5.19
C VAL A 52 -0.50 -5.45 5.65
N ILE A 53 -1.16 -5.22 6.79
CA ILE A 53 -1.25 -3.90 7.41
C ILE A 53 -0.20 -3.83 8.51
N ASP A 54 0.66 -2.82 8.43
CA ASP A 54 1.72 -2.60 9.42
C ASP A 54 1.10 -2.30 10.80
N ASP A 55 1.67 -2.89 11.85
CA ASP A 55 1.06 -2.91 13.20
C ASP A 55 0.91 -1.50 13.81
N ASP A 56 1.80 -0.57 13.46
CA ASP A 56 1.79 0.81 13.97
C ASP A 56 0.66 1.67 13.40
N VAL A 57 0.04 1.25 12.29
CA VAL A 57 -1.09 1.96 11.65
C VAL A 57 -2.36 1.12 11.57
N ARG A 58 -2.33 -0.12 12.07
CA ARG A 58 -3.42 -1.10 11.93
C ARG A 58 -4.76 -0.60 12.50
N GLU A 59 -4.75 -0.10 13.73
CA GLU A 59 -5.95 0.41 14.38
C GLU A 59 -6.57 1.57 13.59
N ASP A 60 -5.76 2.56 13.22
CA ASP A 60 -6.20 3.74 12.46
C ASP A 60 -6.65 3.36 11.04
N TYR A 61 -6.00 2.41 10.39
CA TYR A 61 -6.41 1.91 9.08
C TYR A 61 -7.82 1.31 9.12
N TRP A 62 -8.09 0.40 10.07
CA TRP A 62 -9.39 -0.22 10.19
C TRP A 62 -10.48 0.78 10.61
N ARG A 63 -10.18 1.62 11.59
CA ARG A 63 -11.12 2.63 12.12
C ARG A 63 -11.43 3.74 11.12
N ASP A 64 -10.40 4.39 10.59
CA ASP A 64 -10.55 5.66 9.85
C ASP A 64 -10.58 5.47 8.32
N VAL A 65 -9.90 4.45 7.78
CA VAL A 65 -9.91 4.17 6.33
C VAL A 65 -11.02 3.19 5.97
N ARG A 66 -11.05 2.03 6.61
CA ARG A 66 -12.02 0.97 6.32
C ARG A 66 -13.39 1.27 6.93
N GLY A 67 -13.42 1.88 8.11
CA GLY A 67 -14.65 2.04 8.89
C GLY A 67 -15.23 0.70 9.31
N LEU A 68 -14.38 -0.28 9.59
CA LEU A 68 -14.73 -1.65 9.98
C LEU A 68 -13.89 -2.04 11.21
N PRO A 69 -14.37 -2.97 12.05
CA PRO A 69 -13.52 -3.53 13.10
C PRO A 69 -12.31 -4.24 12.49
N ASP A 70 -11.18 -4.20 13.20
CA ASP A 70 -10.02 -5.02 12.83
C ASP A 70 -10.42 -6.51 12.91
N PRO A 71 -10.29 -7.29 11.82
CA PRO A 71 -10.66 -8.70 11.82
C PRO A 71 -9.77 -9.55 12.74
N ASP A 72 -8.57 -9.07 13.10
CA ASP A 72 -7.62 -9.82 13.94
C ASP A 72 -7.77 -9.48 15.43
N VAL A 73 -8.52 -8.43 15.77
CA VAL A 73 -8.88 -8.09 17.16
C VAL A 73 -10.30 -8.58 17.38
N ALA A 74 -10.46 -9.68 18.12
CA ALA A 74 -11.77 -10.20 18.49
C ALA A 74 -12.59 -9.09 19.18
N GLY A 75 -13.77 -8.80 18.61
CA GLY A 75 -14.76 -7.89 19.20
C GLY A 75 -15.48 -8.48 20.40
#